data_AF-A0A5N5U3W1-F1
#
_entry.id   AF-A0A5N5U3W1-F1
#
_cell.length_a   1.000
_cell.length_b   1.000
_cell.length_c   1.000
_cell.angle_alpha   90.00
_cell.angle_beta   90.00
_cell.angle_gamma   90.00
#
_symmetry.space_group_name_H-M   'P 1'
#
loop_
_entity.id
_entity.type
_entity.pdbx_description
1 polymer ?
#
loop_
_entity_poly.entity_id
_entity_poly.type
_entity_poly.pdbx_seq_one_letter_code
_entity_poly.pdbx_strand_id
1 'polypeptide(L)'
;MTDNEPPDVFTSSRMDRLMEVLSKQQRRVILYRLKRDDRLQPFQESDALDNTDIELYHVHLPQLEAAGYIDWNRETGTVMKGPQYDEVETFLTLIENHADELLVTADE
;
A
#
# COMPACT_ATOMS: atom_id res chain seq x y z
N MET A 1 27.21 -4.91 -27.66
CA MET A 1 27.40 -5.28 -26.24
C MET A 1 26.83 -4.13 -25.40
N THR A 2 25.52 -4.14 -25.18
CA THR A 2 24.78 -3.41 -24.12
C THR A 2 23.32 -3.85 -24.27
N ASP A 3 23.01 -5.04 -23.78
CA ASP A 3 21.63 -5.56 -23.72
C ASP A 3 21.41 -6.24 -22.36
N ASN A 4 22.09 -5.72 -21.33
CA ASN A 4 22.14 -6.27 -19.98
C ASN A 4 21.92 -5.18 -18.92
N GLU A 5 21.50 -3.98 -19.34
CA GLU A 5 21.09 -2.94 -18.42
C GLU A 5 19.63 -3.19 -18.04
N PRO A 6 19.29 -3.24 -16.74
CA PRO A 6 17.92 -3.48 -16.32
C PRO A 6 17.00 -2.38 -16.88
N PRO A 7 15.73 -2.71 -17.18
CA PRO A 7 14.75 -1.71 -17.56
C PRO A 7 14.67 -0.59 -16.51
N ASP A 8 14.52 0.66 -16.96
CA ASP A 8 14.51 1.88 -16.11
C ASP A 8 13.53 1.79 -14.92
N VAL A 9 12.43 1.05 -15.07
CA VAL A 9 11.47 0.81 -13.98
C VAL A 9 12.14 0.24 -12.72
N PHE A 10 13.16 -0.61 -12.86
CA PHE A 10 13.87 -1.25 -11.76
C PHE A 10 14.98 -0.39 -11.14
N THR A 11 15.37 0.69 -11.79
CA THR A 11 16.40 1.64 -11.30
C THR A 11 15.81 2.98 -10.89
N SER A 12 14.50 3.15 -11.02
CA SER A 12 13.83 4.42 -10.73
C SER A 12 13.57 4.62 -9.23
N SER A 13 13.78 5.85 -8.75
CA SER A 13 13.41 6.27 -7.38
C SER A 13 11.91 6.13 -7.08
N ARG A 14 11.09 6.10 -8.14
CA ARG A 14 9.65 5.81 -8.07
C ARG A 14 9.41 4.38 -7.56
N MET A 15 10.13 3.42 -8.13
CA MET A 15 10.05 2.02 -7.71
C MET A 15 10.55 1.83 -6.28
N ASP A 16 11.63 2.50 -5.88
CA ASP A 16 12.13 2.45 -4.50
C ASP A 16 11.06 2.86 -3.49
N ARG A 17 10.36 3.98 -3.75
CA ARG A 17 9.26 4.45 -2.91
C ARG A 17 8.08 3.47 -2.89
N LEU A 18 7.71 2.91 -4.04
CA LEU A 18 6.65 1.90 -4.12
C LEU A 18 7.01 0.65 -3.31
N MET A 19 8.23 0.13 -3.43
CA MET A 19 8.70 -1.03 -2.69
C MET A 19 8.80 -0.73 -1.19
N GLU A 20 9.30 0.44 -0.80
CA GLU A 20 9.35 0.88 0.59
C GLU A 20 7.94 0.84 1.20
N VAL A 21 6.97 1.49 0.56
CA VAL A 21 5.58 1.51 1.05
C VAL A 21 4.96 0.10 1.02
N LEU A 22 5.04 -0.60 -0.10
CA LEU A 22 4.32 -1.86 -0.27
C LEU A 22 4.99 -3.04 0.44
N SER A 23 6.21 -2.91 0.95
CA SER A 23 6.87 -3.97 1.73
C SER A 23 6.08 -4.41 2.97
N LYS A 24 5.24 -3.54 3.55
CA LYS A 24 4.44 -3.87 4.74
C LYS A 24 3.05 -4.38 4.35
N GLN A 25 2.69 -5.55 4.87
CA GLN A 25 1.43 -6.23 4.57
C GLN A 25 0.21 -5.36 4.90
N GLN A 26 0.20 -4.72 6.08
CA GLN A 26 -0.90 -3.86 6.54
C GLN A 26 -1.13 -2.69 5.57
N ARG A 27 -0.05 -2.07 5.06
CA ARG A 27 -0.15 -0.99 4.08
C ARG A 27 -0.74 -1.46 2.75
N ARG A 28 -0.35 -2.64 2.27
CA ARG A 28 -0.95 -3.25 1.07
C ARG A 28 -2.45 -3.49 1.26
N VAL A 29 -2.86 -4.00 2.41
CA VAL A 29 -4.27 -4.27 2.72
C VAL A 29 -5.09 -2.97 2.77
N ILE A 30 -4.58 -1.91 3.41
CA ILE A 30 -5.27 -0.60 3.47
C ILE A 30 -5.45 -0.03 2.06
N LEU A 31 -4.37 0.02 1.28
CA LEU A 31 -4.42 0.57 -0.07
C LEU A 31 -5.33 -0.26 -0.97
N TYR A 32 -5.30 -1.59 -0.88
CA TYR A 32 -6.22 -2.46 -1.63
C TYR A 32 -7.68 -2.24 -1.23
N ARG A 33 -7.99 -2.07 0.05
CA ARG A 33 -9.35 -1.77 0.50
C ARG A 33 -9.81 -0.41 -0.06
N LEU A 34 -8.95 0.60 -0.05
CA LEU A 34 -9.25 1.90 -0.68
C LEU A 34 -9.46 1.79 -2.20
N LYS A 35 -8.89 0.79 -2.86
CA LYS A 35 -9.10 0.58 -4.31
C LYS A 35 -10.55 0.17 -4.57
N ARG A 36 -11.14 -0.57 -3.63
CA ARG A 36 -12.53 -1.06 -3.70
C ARG A 36 -13.54 -0.04 -3.18
N ASP A 37 -13.15 0.75 -2.18
CA ASP A 37 -14.01 1.73 -1.50
C ASP A 37 -13.32 3.09 -1.37
N ASP A 38 -14.01 4.20 -1.64
CA ASP A 38 -13.38 5.55 -1.60
C ASP A 38 -12.99 6.02 -0.18
N ARG A 39 -13.45 5.32 0.88
CA ARG A 39 -13.16 5.65 2.28
C ARG A 39 -13.10 4.41 3.16
N LEU A 40 -12.32 4.48 4.24
CA LEU A 40 -12.19 3.43 5.26
C LEU A 40 -12.23 4.00 6.68
N GLN A 41 -12.67 3.15 7.61
CA GLN A 41 -12.46 3.29 9.05
C GLN A 41 -11.57 2.14 9.51
N PRO A 42 -10.26 2.34 9.65
CA PRO A 42 -9.32 1.23 9.79
C PRO A 42 -9.16 0.75 11.24
N PHE A 43 -9.60 1.53 12.22
CA PHE A 43 -9.62 1.17 13.63
C PHE A 43 -10.85 0.30 13.92
N GLN A 44 -10.67 -0.81 14.65
CA GLN A 44 -11.79 -1.63 15.11
C GLN A 44 -12.58 -0.87 16.18
N GLU A 45 -13.91 -1.06 16.24
CA GLU A 45 -14.73 -0.62 17.39
C GLU A 45 -14.53 -1.56 18.60
N SER A 46 -13.28 -1.72 19.05
CA SER A 46 -12.91 -2.48 20.23
C SER A 46 -12.53 -1.52 21.35
N ASP A 47 -13.06 -1.75 22.56
CA ASP A 47 -12.73 -0.96 23.75
C ASP A 47 -11.26 -1.16 24.23
N ALA A 48 -10.55 -2.15 23.67
CA ALA A 48 -9.14 -2.38 23.92
C ALA A 48 -8.32 -2.02 22.67
N LEU A 49 -7.46 -1.00 22.81
CA LEU A 49 -6.37 -0.75 21.85
C LEU A 49 -5.43 -1.95 21.87
N ASP A 50 -5.41 -2.71 20.78
CA ASP A 50 -4.40 -3.75 20.59
C ASP A 50 -3.12 -3.14 19.99
N ASN A 51 -2.04 -3.94 19.93
CA ASN A 51 -0.79 -3.49 19.32
C ASN A 51 -0.96 -3.15 17.82
N THR A 52 -1.97 -3.73 17.16
CA THR A 52 -2.26 -3.48 15.74
C THR A 52 -2.76 -2.05 15.54
N ASP A 53 -3.67 -1.58 16.39
CA ASP A 53 -4.20 -0.21 16.33
C ASP A 53 -3.10 0.82 16.62
N ILE A 54 -2.19 0.53 17.57
CA ILE A 54 -1.03 1.36 17.87
C ILE A 54 -0.11 1.46 16.64
N GLU A 55 0.25 0.33 16.02
CA GLU A 55 1.08 0.32 14.80
C GLU A 55 0.39 1.03 13.63
N LEU A 56 -0.93 0.85 13.48
CA LEU A 56 -1.71 1.51 12.45
C LEU A 56 -1.66 3.04 12.62
N TYR A 57 -1.90 3.53 13.83
CA TYR A 57 -1.93 4.96 14.14
C TYR A 57 -0.55 5.62 14.04
N HIS A 58 0.49 4.97 14.58
CA HIS A 58 1.81 5.59 14.74
C HIS A 58 2.79 5.26 13.61
N VAL A 59 2.56 4.20 12.84
CA VAL A 59 3.50 3.73 11.82
C VAL A 59 2.87 3.71 10.44
N HIS A 60 1.77 2.98 10.26
CA HIS A 60 1.28 2.70 8.91
C HIS A 60 0.57 3.88 8.27
N LEU A 61 -0.43 4.47 8.94
CA LEU A 61 -1.17 5.60 8.37
C LEU A 61 -0.28 6.85 8.17
N PRO A 62 0.58 7.26 9.12
CA PRO A 62 1.48 8.39 8.88
C PRO A 62 2.42 8.19 7.68
N GLN A 63 2.94 6.97 7.49
CA GLN A 63 3.83 6.69 6.36
C GLN A 63 3.09 6.67 5.02
N LEU A 64 1.85 6.17 4.99
CA LEU A 64 1.01 6.23 3.81
C LEU A 64 0.61 7.67 3.45
N GLU A 65 0.30 8.48 4.46
CA GLU A 65 -0.05 9.90 4.31
C GLU A 65 1.17 10.72 3.83
N ALA A 66 2.35 10.48 4.42
CA ALA A 66 3.60 11.13 4.00
C ALA A 66 4.00 10.77 2.56
N ALA A 67 3.67 9.55 2.10
CA ALA A 67 3.84 9.14 0.71
C ALA A 67 2.78 9.72 -0.24
N GLY A 68 1.75 10.42 0.29
CA GLY A 68 0.67 11.02 -0.49
C GLY A 68 -0.37 10.01 -1.00
N TYR A 69 -0.31 8.75 -0.58
CA TYR A 69 -1.25 7.72 -1.03
C TYR A 69 -2.58 7.76 -0.27
N ILE A 70 -2.61 8.28 0.95
CA ILE A 70 -3.87 8.47 1.68
C ILE A 70 -4.01 9.91 2.16
N ASP A 71 -5.24 10.32 2.38
CA ASP A 71 -5.62 11.45 3.22
C ASP A 71 -6.25 10.90 4.50
N TRP A 72 -5.67 11.19 5.66
CA TRP A 72 -6.11 10.63 6.93
C TRP A 72 -6.58 11.73 7.89
N ASN A 73 -7.90 11.73 8.14
CA ASN A 73 -8.48 12.59 9.15
C ASN A 73 -8.35 11.95 10.55
N ARG A 74 -7.41 12.45 11.34
CA ARG A 74 -7.12 11.96 12.71
C ARG A 74 -8.25 12.18 13.71
N GLU A 75 -9.12 13.17 13.48
CA GLU A 75 -10.24 13.47 14.37
C GLU A 75 -11.37 12.44 14.22
N THR A 76 -11.64 12.03 12.97
CA THR A 76 -12.74 11.11 12.64
C THR A 76 -12.28 9.67 12.41
N GLY A 77 -10.97 9.43 12.37
CA GLY A 77 -10.40 8.14 11.98
C GLY A 77 -10.51 7.81 10.48
N THR A 78 -11.17 8.67 9.69
CA THR A 78 -11.48 8.40 8.29
C THR A 78 -10.22 8.44 7.42
N VAL A 79 -10.03 7.42 6.61
CA VAL A 79 -8.97 7.36 5.59
C VAL A 79 -9.59 7.39 4.20
N MET A 80 -9.07 8.23 3.32
CA MET A 80 -9.46 8.34 1.90
C MET A 80 -8.25 8.23 0.98
N LYS A 81 -8.48 8.11 -0.33
CA LYS A 81 -7.42 8.19 -1.34
C LYS A 81 -6.73 9.55 -1.30
N GLY A 82 -5.40 9.54 -1.25
CA GLY A 82 -4.57 10.75 -1.28
C GLY A 82 -4.28 11.23 -2.72
N PRO A 83 -3.63 12.38 -2.88
CA PRO A 83 -3.36 12.99 -4.19
C PRO A 83 -2.45 12.17 -5.11
N GLN A 84 -1.70 11.19 -4.57
CA GLN A 84 -0.81 10.32 -5.35
C GLN A 84 -1.36 8.89 -5.47
N TYR A 85 -2.64 8.65 -5.13
CA TYR A 85 -3.19 7.29 -5.07
C TYR A 85 -3.12 6.53 -6.42
N ASP A 86 -3.34 7.21 -7.54
CA ASP A 86 -3.30 6.62 -8.89
C ASP A 86 -1.97 5.88 -9.18
N GLU A 87 -0.87 6.38 -8.59
CA GLU A 87 0.45 5.76 -8.71
C GLU A 87 0.44 4.33 -8.15
N VAL A 88 -0.11 4.15 -6.96
CA VAL A 88 -0.13 2.85 -6.29
C VAL A 88 -1.30 1.98 -6.77
N GLU A 89 -2.41 2.58 -7.18
CA GLU A 89 -3.55 1.87 -7.78
C GLU A 89 -3.15 1.12 -9.05
N THR A 90 -2.33 1.75 -9.90
CA THR A 90 -1.78 1.12 -11.10
C THR A 90 -1.00 -0.15 -10.76
N PHE A 91 -0.14 -0.08 -9.74
CA PHE A 91 0.68 -1.21 -9.32
C PHE A 91 -0.13 -2.31 -8.62
N LEU A 92 -1.11 -1.95 -7.79
CA LEU A 92 -2.04 -2.91 -7.18
C LEU A 92 -2.83 -3.67 -8.25
N THR A 93 -3.28 -2.97 -9.30
CA THR A 93 -3.99 -3.58 -10.42
C THR A 93 -3.09 -4.56 -11.18
N LEU A 94 -1.82 -4.21 -11.37
CA LEU A 94 -0.84 -5.11 -12.01
C LEU A 94 -0.63 -6.39 -11.18
N ILE A 95 -0.42 -6.26 -9.86
CA ILE A 95 -0.28 -7.43 -8.97
C ILE A 95 -1.55 -8.28 -8.99
N GLU A 96 -2.73 -7.67 -8.90
CA GLU A 96 -4.01 -8.39 -8.88
C GLU A 96 -4.23 -9.17 -10.17
N ASN A 97 -3.90 -8.59 -11.33
CA ASN A 97 -4.05 -9.24 -12.63
C ASN A 97 -3.07 -10.39 -12.87
N HIS A 98 -1.91 -10.38 -12.20
CA HIS A 98 -0.85 -11.39 -12.34
C HIS A 98 -0.63 -12.19 -11.04
N ALA A 99 -1.63 -12.20 -10.13
CA ALA A 99 -1.48 -12.82 -8.82
C ALA A 99 -1.10 -14.31 -8.93
N ASP A 100 -1.72 -15.03 -9.87
CA ASP A 100 -1.47 -16.45 -10.12
C ASP A 100 -0.05 -16.71 -10.67
N GLU A 101 0.51 -15.77 -11.44
CA GLU A 101 1.88 -15.86 -11.97
C GLU A 101 2.95 -15.48 -10.92
N LEU A 102 2.61 -14.58 -9.99
CA LEU A 102 3.50 -14.15 -8.91
C LEU A 102 3.54 -15.14 -7.75
N LEU A 103 2.40 -15.80 -7.48
CA LEU A 103 2.23 -16.76 -6.41
C LEU A 103 2.26 -18.20 -6.93
N VAL A 104 3.00 -18.46 -8.02
CA VAL A 104 3.28 -19.85 -8.46
C VAL A 104 3.84 -20.58 -7.25
N THR A 105 2.97 -21.35 -6.60
CA THR A 105 3.39 -22.31 -5.60
C THR A 105 4.26 -23.27 -6.36
N ALA A 106 5.45 -23.55 -5.84
CA ALA A 106 6.15 -24.77 -6.17
C ALA A 106 5.28 -25.94 -5.66
N ASP A 107 4.18 -26.21 -6.36
CA ASP A 107 3.51 -27.49 -6.31
C ASP A 107 4.12 -28.32 -7.45
N GLU A 108 5.31 -28.84 -7.17
CA GLU A 108 5.81 -30.19 -7.51
C GLU A 108 7.02 -30.56 -6.63
#